data_AF-A0AB35NII2-F1
#
_entry.id   AF-A0AB35NII2-F1
#
_cell.length_a   1.000
_cell.length_b   1.000
_cell.length_c   1.000
_cell.angle_alpha   90.00
_cell.angle_beta   90.00
_cell.angle_gamma   90.00
#
_symmetry.space_group_name_H-M   'P 1'
#
loop_
_entity.id
_entity.type
_entity.pdbx_description
1 polymer ?
#
loop_
_entity_poly.entity_id
_entity_poly.type
_entity_poly.pdbx_seq_one_letter_code
_entity_poly.pdbx_strand_id
1 'polypeptide(L)'
;MIDADYLKKILGTIDETKYDGIASDKLMEQVCEAKLKDISDVDINKFKYHMDELWRSGLIIDYYSMHGDNWGYILSDEGITLNIRQLLLSPVGGQFYIELCKPTGVKKFKKALIKFGPAIVEQGISAAFKVFESAL
;
A
#
# COMPACT_ATOMS: atom_id res chain seq x y z
N MET A 1 -0.57 4.56 12.17
CA MET A 1 -0.29 3.14 12.50
C MET A 1 -0.76 2.31 11.33
N ILE A 2 0.06 1.35 10.87
CA ILE A 2 -0.31 0.45 9.77
C ILE A 2 -1.53 -0.41 10.15
N ASP A 3 -2.54 -0.41 9.29
CA ASP A 3 -3.75 -1.21 9.39
C ASP A 3 -3.72 -2.34 8.35
N ALA A 4 -3.63 -3.57 8.83
CA ALA A 4 -3.53 -4.77 8.01
C ALA A 4 -4.77 -5.01 7.12
N ASP A 5 -5.96 -4.70 7.63
CA ASP A 5 -7.20 -4.90 6.89
C ASP A 5 -7.30 -3.84 5.79
N TYR A 6 -6.84 -2.62 6.08
CA TYR A 6 -6.74 -1.55 5.10
C TYR A 6 -5.69 -1.83 4.01
N LEU A 7 -4.51 -2.37 4.37
CA LEU A 7 -3.53 -2.83 3.38
C LEU A 7 -4.10 -3.92 2.49
N LYS A 8 -4.83 -4.89 3.05
CA LYS A 8 -5.51 -5.94 2.28
C LYS A 8 -6.52 -5.33 1.30
N LYS A 9 -7.27 -4.30 1.71
CA LYS A 9 -8.19 -3.56 0.83
C LYS A 9 -7.43 -2.94 -0.34
N ILE A 10 -6.37 -2.16 -0.07
CA ILE A 10 -5.56 -1.51 -1.11
C ILE A 10 -4.98 -2.54 -2.09
N LEU A 11 -4.30 -3.56 -1.58
CA LEU A 11 -3.64 -4.57 -2.40
C LEU A 11 -4.65 -5.38 -3.23
N GLY A 12 -5.82 -5.68 -2.65
CA GLY A 12 -6.90 -6.35 -3.36
C GLY A 12 -7.45 -5.51 -4.52
N THR A 13 -7.67 -4.22 -4.29
CA THR A 13 -8.13 -3.31 -5.34
C THR A 13 -7.11 -3.20 -6.49
N ILE A 14 -5.80 -3.23 -6.19
CA ILE A 14 -4.77 -3.27 -7.24
C ILE A 14 -4.80 -4.63 -7.98
N ASP A 15 -4.90 -5.74 -7.24
CA ASP A 15 -4.88 -7.11 -7.80
C ASP A 15 -6.06 -7.41 -8.75
N GLU A 16 -7.22 -6.75 -8.57
CA GLU A 16 -8.38 -6.89 -9.45
C GLU A 16 -8.08 -6.53 -10.91
N THR A 17 -7.17 -5.59 -11.14
CA THR A 17 -6.76 -5.13 -12.48
C THR A 17 -5.64 -5.97 -13.10
N LYS A 18 -5.07 -6.92 -12.34
CA LYS A 18 -4.01 -7.86 -12.75
C LYS A 18 -2.86 -7.17 -13.50
N TYR A 19 -2.83 -7.30 -14.82
CA TYR A 19 -1.71 -6.89 -15.66
C TYR A 19 -1.82 -5.45 -16.15
N ASP A 20 -3.02 -4.88 -16.16
CA ASP A 20 -3.26 -3.52 -16.66
C ASP A 20 -2.93 -2.47 -15.60
N GLY A 21 -2.99 -2.86 -14.33
CA GLY A 21 -2.81 -1.97 -13.19
C GLY A 21 -3.99 -1.03 -12.97
N ILE A 22 -3.87 -0.20 -11.93
CA ILE A 22 -4.89 0.78 -11.56
C ILE A 22 -4.28 2.18 -11.47
N ALA A 23 -4.97 3.15 -12.05
CA ALA A 23 -4.58 4.55 -11.94
C ALA A 23 -4.65 5.01 -10.47
N SER A 24 -3.65 5.75 -9.99
CA SER A 24 -3.51 6.14 -8.58
C SER A 24 -4.70 6.95 -8.03
N ASP A 25 -5.32 7.78 -8.86
CA ASP A 25 -6.56 8.51 -8.54
C ASP A 25 -7.74 7.55 -8.37
N LYS A 26 -7.90 6.60 -9.30
CA LYS A 26 -8.96 5.58 -9.26
C LYS A 26 -8.82 4.67 -8.05
N LEU A 27 -7.60 4.27 -7.71
CA LEU A 27 -7.32 3.48 -6.51
C LEU A 27 -7.75 4.24 -5.25
N MET A 28 -7.41 5.53 -5.15
CA MET A 28 -7.81 6.36 -4.02
C MET A 28 -9.34 6.47 -3.92
N GLU A 29 -10.01 6.75 -5.04
CA GLU A 29 -11.47 6.85 -5.08
C GLU A 29 -12.17 5.56 -4.63
N GLN A 30 -11.68 4.40 -5.08
CA GLN A 30 -12.25 3.09 -4.74
C GLN A 30 -11.98 2.69 -3.29
N VAL A 31 -10.76 2.93 -2.79
CA VAL A 31 -10.39 2.56 -1.41
C VAL A 31 -11.04 3.49 -0.39
N CYS A 32 -11.15 4.78 -0.70
CA CYS A 32 -11.82 5.77 0.16
C CYS A 32 -13.35 5.82 -0.06
N GLU A 33 -13.89 5.10 -1.05
CA GLU A 33 -15.32 5.03 -1.36
C GLU A 33 -15.95 6.41 -1.63
N ALA A 34 -15.17 7.33 -2.20
CA ALA A 34 -15.56 8.70 -2.47
C ALA A 34 -14.84 9.22 -3.72
N LYS A 35 -15.45 10.17 -4.43
CA LYS A 35 -14.77 10.85 -5.56
C LYS A 35 -13.64 11.70 -5.04
N LEU A 36 -12.58 11.89 -5.82
CA LEU A 36 -11.33 12.54 -5.38
C LEU A 36 -11.55 13.90 -4.69
N LYS A 37 -12.48 14.71 -5.22
CA LYS A 37 -12.83 16.04 -4.70
C LYS A 37 -13.62 16.03 -3.37
N ASP A 38 -14.20 14.89 -3.01
CA ASP A 38 -15.11 14.71 -1.88
C ASP A 38 -14.44 13.89 -0.75
N ILE A 39 -13.17 13.47 -0.93
CA ILE A 39 -12.42 12.71 0.08
C ILE A 39 -11.96 13.67 1.18
N SER A 40 -12.16 13.27 2.44
CA SER A 40 -11.70 14.04 3.59
C SER A 40 -10.16 14.06 3.70
N ASP A 41 -9.59 15.12 4.25
CA ASP A 41 -8.14 15.19 4.52
C ASP A 41 -7.67 14.03 5.40
N VAL A 42 -8.52 13.56 6.32
CA VAL A 42 -8.21 12.44 7.20
C VAL A 42 -8.06 11.15 6.38
N ASP A 43 -8.97 10.90 5.45
CA ASP A 43 -8.93 9.71 4.59
C ASP A 43 -7.78 9.79 3.58
N ILE A 44 -7.50 10.97 3.02
CA ILE A 44 -6.32 11.20 2.16
C ILE A 44 -5.05 10.87 2.93
N ASN A 45 -4.88 11.40 4.14
CA ASN A 45 -3.70 11.16 4.95
C ASN A 45 -3.57 9.70 5.36
N LYS A 46 -4.68 9.03 5.70
CA LYS A 46 -4.71 7.60 6.00
C LYS A 46 -4.29 6.79 4.77
N PHE A 47 -4.88 7.05 3.61
CA PHE A 47 -4.56 6.37 2.36
C PHE A 47 -3.09 6.56 2.00
N LYS A 48 -2.62 7.82 1.98
CA LYS A 48 -1.24 8.19 1.68
C LYS A 48 -0.25 7.45 2.57
N TYR A 49 -0.47 7.45 3.87
CA TYR A 49 0.42 6.78 4.81
C TYR A 49 0.60 5.30 4.48
N HIS A 50 -0.47 4.59 4.12
CA HIS A 50 -0.38 3.17 3.75
C HIS A 50 0.27 2.97 2.37
N MET A 51 -0.04 3.83 1.40
CA MET A 51 0.56 3.79 0.07
C MET A 51 2.07 4.05 0.11
N ASP A 52 2.53 5.01 0.91
CA ASP A 52 3.95 5.31 1.09
C ASP A 52 4.71 4.08 1.65
N GLU A 53 4.11 3.39 2.62
CA GLU A 53 4.69 2.19 3.22
C GLU A 53 4.72 1.01 2.26
N LEU A 54 3.67 0.81 1.45
CA LEU A 54 3.63 -0.20 0.39
C LEU A 54 4.66 0.08 -0.70
N TRP A 55 4.80 1.34 -1.11
CA TRP A 55 5.74 1.78 -2.14
C TRP A 55 7.19 1.60 -1.69
N ARG A 56 7.54 2.12 -0.50
CA ARG A 56 8.89 1.99 0.08
C ARG A 56 9.31 0.54 0.30
N SER A 57 8.33 -0.33 0.56
CA SER A 57 8.57 -1.77 0.74
C SER A 57 8.68 -2.53 -0.58
N GLY A 58 8.47 -1.87 -1.72
CA GLY A 58 8.51 -2.49 -3.06
C GLY A 58 7.37 -3.47 -3.33
N LEU A 59 6.26 -3.37 -2.58
CA LEU A 59 5.08 -4.23 -2.76
C LEU A 59 4.20 -3.75 -3.91
N ILE A 60 4.29 -2.45 -4.23
CA ILE A 60 3.64 -1.84 -5.38
C ILE A 60 4.71 -1.17 -6.25
N ILE A 61 4.46 -1.14 -7.55
CA ILE A 61 5.35 -0.52 -8.54
C ILE A 61 4.51 0.28 -9.54
N ASP A 62 5.16 1.19 -10.24
CA ASP A 62 4.58 1.88 -11.39
C ASP A 62 4.85 1.04 -12.65
N TYR A 63 3.79 0.74 -13.40
CA TYR A 63 3.79 -0.05 -14.63
C TYR A 63 4.80 0.49 -15.64
N TYR A 64 4.86 1.81 -15.78
CA TYR A 64 5.69 2.47 -16.80
C TYR A 64 7.11 2.77 -16.30
N SER A 65 7.31 2.80 -14.98
CA SER A 65 8.61 3.07 -14.38
C SER A 65 8.81 2.27 -13.11
N MET A 66 9.67 1.25 -13.18
CA MET A 66 10.04 0.44 -12.00
C MET A 66 10.83 1.23 -10.94
N HIS A 67 11.18 2.50 -11.19
CA HIS A 67 12.06 3.31 -10.34
C HIS A 67 11.52 4.72 -10.04
N GLY A 68 10.20 4.89 -9.92
CA GLY A 68 9.63 6.16 -9.45
C GLY A 68 10.00 6.49 -8.00
N ASP A 69 10.21 7.77 -7.68
CA ASP A 69 10.45 8.22 -6.29
C ASP A 69 9.21 8.11 -5.39
N ASN A 70 8.02 8.06 -5.99
CA ASN A 70 6.73 7.96 -5.29
C ASN A 70 5.66 7.29 -6.17
N TRP A 71 4.53 6.95 -5.56
CA TRP A 71 3.38 6.34 -6.23
C TRP A 71 2.45 7.36 -6.92
N GLY A 72 2.81 8.64 -6.97
CA GLY A 72 2.05 9.71 -7.63
C GLY A 72 1.68 10.89 -6.74
N TYR A 73 1.70 10.71 -5.41
CA TYR A 73 1.39 11.81 -4.48
C TYR A 73 2.57 12.77 -4.32
N ILE A 74 2.34 14.05 -4.60
CA ILE A 74 3.31 15.13 -4.47
C ILE A 74 2.75 16.19 -3.53
N LEU A 75 3.49 16.48 -2.46
CA LEU A 75 3.22 17.61 -1.58
C LEU A 75 4.08 18.80 -2.04
N SER A 76 3.42 19.91 -2.37
CA SER A 76 4.07 21.16 -2.77
C SER A 76 3.58 22.31 -1.91
N ASP A 77 4.25 23.46 -1.99
CA ASP A 77 3.84 24.69 -1.28
C ASP A 77 2.46 25.19 -1.72
N GLU A 78 2.01 24.82 -2.93
CA GLU A 78 0.68 25.15 -3.48
C GLU A 78 -0.41 24.14 -3.08
N GLY A 79 -0.03 23.07 -2.38
CA GLY A 79 -0.92 22.02 -1.90
C GLY A 79 -0.60 20.64 -2.45
N ILE A 80 -1.60 19.78 -2.41
CA ILE A 80 -1.50 18.36 -2.75
C ILE A 80 -1.79 18.19 -4.23
N THR A 81 -0.83 17.63 -4.97
CA THR A 81 -1.00 17.22 -6.36
C THR A 81 -0.88 15.70 -6.48
N LEU A 82 -1.79 15.08 -7.21
CA LEU A 82 -1.72 13.67 -7.57
C LEU A 82 -1.32 13.53 -9.03
N ASN A 83 -0.07 13.16 -9.28
CA ASN A 83 0.37 12.72 -10.60
C ASN A 83 -0.16 11.30 -10.84
N ILE A 84 -0.99 11.13 -11.87
CA ILE A 84 -1.64 9.87 -12.16
C ILE A 84 -0.58 8.86 -12.61
N ARG A 85 -0.41 7.80 -11.83
CA ARG A 85 0.47 6.67 -12.14
C ARG A 85 -0.34 5.40 -12.29
N GLN A 86 0.14 4.51 -13.13
CA GLN A 86 -0.46 3.19 -13.31
C GLN A 86 0.21 2.22 -12.34
N LEU A 87 -0.50 1.81 -11.29
CA LEU A 87 0.05 1.03 -10.19
C LEU A 87 -0.24 -0.47 -10.35
N LEU A 88 0.78 -1.28 -10.08
CA LEU A 88 0.70 -2.74 -10.08
C LEU A 88 1.22 -3.30 -8.76
N LEU A 89 0.78 -4.53 -8.44
CA LEU A 89 1.50 -5.34 -7.45
C LEU A 89 2.82 -5.80 -8.06
N SER A 90 3.89 -5.68 -7.29
CA SER A 90 5.13 -6.38 -7.63
C SER A 90 4.95 -7.90 -7.42
N PRO A 91 5.84 -8.76 -7.93
CA PRO A 91 5.78 -10.20 -7.62
C PRO A 91 5.74 -10.48 -6.11
N VAL A 92 6.51 -9.71 -5.33
CA VAL A 92 6.54 -9.79 -3.86
C VAL A 92 5.22 -9.26 -3.27
N GLY A 93 4.68 -8.16 -3.80
CA GLY A 93 3.38 -7.61 -3.42
C GLY A 93 2.23 -8.60 -3.62
N GLY A 94 2.22 -9.31 -4.74
CA GLY A 94 1.23 -10.35 -5.03
C GLY A 94 1.29 -11.51 -4.05
N GLN A 95 2.48 -12.01 -3.74
CA GLN A 95 2.66 -13.05 -2.72
C GLN A 95 2.23 -12.57 -1.33
N PHE A 96 2.62 -11.36 -0.94
CA PHE A 96 2.20 -10.77 0.33
C PHE A 96 0.68 -10.63 0.43
N TYR A 97 0.01 -10.21 -0.65
CA TYR A 97 -1.44 -10.13 -0.69
C TYR A 97 -2.11 -11.52 -0.54
N ILE A 98 -1.62 -12.54 -1.26
CA ILE A 98 -2.10 -13.92 -1.13
C ILE A 98 -2.00 -14.40 0.33
N GLU A 99 -0.87 -14.12 0.98
CA GLU A 99 -0.66 -14.47 2.37
C GLU A 99 -1.61 -13.73 3.33
N LEU A 100 -1.83 -12.42 3.13
CA LEU A 100 -2.82 -11.65 3.89
C LEU A 100 -4.25 -12.18 3.71
N CYS A 101 -4.55 -12.74 2.54
CA CYS A 101 -5.84 -13.36 2.24
C CYS A 101 -6.08 -14.68 2.97
N LYS A 102 -5.05 -15.35 3.50
CA LYS A 102 -5.22 -16.58 4.28
C LYS A 102 -6.04 -16.32 5.57
N PRO A 103 -6.76 -17.33 6.10
CA PRO A 103 -7.61 -17.16 7.29
C PRO A 103 -6.89 -16.58 8.53
N THR A 104 -5.57 -16.80 8.62
CA THR A 104 -4.74 -16.29 9.73
C THR A 104 -3.75 -15.21 9.31
N GLY A 105 -3.73 -14.80 8.03
CA GLY A 105 -2.75 -13.89 7.45
C GLY A 105 -2.70 -12.54 8.18
N VAL A 106 -3.84 -11.87 8.26
CA VAL A 106 -4.00 -10.60 9.00
C VAL A 106 -3.56 -10.74 10.46
N LYS A 107 -3.95 -11.82 11.14
CA LYS A 107 -3.59 -12.05 12.55
C LYS A 107 -2.09 -12.27 12.72
N LYS A 108 -1.46 -13.03 11.83
CA LYS A 108 0.00 -13.24 11.82
C LYS A 108 0.73 -11.93 11.55
N PHE A 109 0.27 -11.15 10.58
CA PHE A 109 0.87 -9.86 10.25
C PHE A 109 0.73 -8.85 11.41
N LYS A 110 -0.44 -8.71 12.03
CA LYS A 110 -0.63 -7.87 13.24
C LYS A 110 0.32 -8.29 14.36
N LYS A 111 0.52 -9.60 14.59
CA LYS A 111 1.51 -10.10 15.56
C LYS A 111 2.95 -9.72 15.19
N ALA A 112 3.29 -9.80 13.90
CA ALA A 112 4.61 -9.36 13.42
C ALA A 112 4.79 -7.86 13.67
N LEU A 113 3.80 -7.02 13.36
CA LEU A 113 3.85 -5.58 13.63
C LEU A 113 4.10 -5.28 15.11
N ILE A 114 3.41 -5.95 16.02
CA ILE A 114 3.57 -5.79 17.47
C ILE A 114 4.98 -6.21 17.92
N LYS A 115 5.48 -7.33 17.40
CA LYS A 115 6.81 -7.86 17.75
C LYS A 115 7.94 -6.91 17.35
N PHE A 116 7.76 -6.13 16.28
CA PHE A 116 8.75 -5.19 15.76
C PHE A 116 8.46 -3.73 16.11
N GLY A 117 7.44 -3.45 16.94
CA GLY A 117 6.90 -2.13 17.31
C GLY A 117 7.75 -0.91 16.91
N PRO A 118 8.85 -0.58 17.60
CA PRO A 118 9.66 0.62 17.31
C PRO A 118 10.51 0.54 16.03
N ALA A 119 10.94 -0.65 15.61
CA ALA A 119 11.83 -0.84 14.45
C ALA A 119 11.10 -0.69 13.10
N ILE A 120 9.77 -0.85 13.08
CA ILE A 120 8.94 -0.59 11.89
C ILE A 120 8.84 0.90 11.58
N VAL A 121 9.01 1.78 12.58
CA VAL A 121 9.01 3.24 12.34
C VAL A 121 10.19 3.65 11.46
N GLU A 122 11.32 2.93 11.51
CA GLU A 122 12.50 3.19 10.66
C GLU A 122 12.56 2.31 9.39
N GLN A 123 11.98 1.10 9.38
CA GLN A 123 12.14 0.13 8.27
C GLN A 123 10.85 -0.25 7.52
N GLY A 124 9.69 0.22 7.96
CA GLY A 124 8.39 0.03 7.30
C GLY A 124 7.88 -1.41 7.23
N ILE A 125 6.90 -1.67 6.34
CA ILE A 125 6.30 -3.01 6.10
C ILE A 125 7.36 -4.05 5.70
N SER A 126 8.47 -3.63 5.08
CA SER A 126 9.59 -4.48 4.67
C SER A 126 10.17 -5.34 5.82
N ALA A 127 10.31 -4.78 7.02
CA ALA A 127 10.81 -5.54 8.18
C ALA A 127 9.80 -6.60 8.68
N ALA A 128 8.50 -6.28 8.65
CA ALA A 128 7.45 -7.22 9.02
C ALA A 128 7.31 -8.36 7.98
N PHE A 129 7.55 -8.06 6.70
CA PHE A 129 7.50 -9.03 5.61
C PHE A 129 8.58 -10.12 5.72
N LYS A 130 9.84 -9.75 6.00
CA LYS A 130 10.94 -10.73 6.15
C LYS A 130 10.66 -11.81 7.19
N VAL A 131 9.94 -11.47 8.26
CA VAL A 131 9.54 -12.45 9.28
C VAL A 131 8.33 -13.25 8.86
N PHE A 132 7.42 -12.64 8.10
CA PHE A 132 6.31 -13.34 7.48
C PHE A 132 6.79 -14.47 6.55
N GLU A 133 7.85 -14.24 5.78
CA GLU A 133 8.51 -15.27 4.96
C GLU A 133 9.20 -16.35 5.82
N SER A 134 9.89 -15.99 6.90
CA SER A 134 10.59 -16.95 7.78
C SER A 134 9.66 -17.89 8.58
N ALA A 135 8.35 -17.67 8.53
CA ALA A 135 7.33 -18.49 9.19
C ALA A 135 6.52 -19.37 8.20
N LEU A 136 6.93 -19.40 6.92
CA LEU A 136 6.52 -20.34 5.88
C LEU A 136 7.54 -21.49 5.78
#